data_AF-A0A960IB38-F1
#
_entry.id   AF-A0A960IB38-F1
#
_cell.length_a   1.000
_cell.length_b   1.000
_cell.length_c   1.000
_cell.angle_alpha   90.00
_cell.angle_beta   90.00
_cell.angle_gamma   90.00
#
_symmetry.space_group_name_H-M   'P 1'
#
loop_
_entity.id
_entity.type
_entity.pdbx_description
1 polymer ?
#
loop_
_entity_poly.entity_id
_entity_poly.type
_entity_poly.pdbx_seq_one_letter_code
_entity_poly.pdbx_strand_id
1 'polypeptide(L)'
;MGRDDLRRAPERTEWPTVGVAVVVWGAHLALFTWHDTMPWPLTMVAFAVLGGWYMSLQHETLHGHPSPWPVLNAAIAWVPWSLWLPFRVYRDSHLLHHDIDLTLPGVDPESFYVSPAAWDRMGRVRRAVRWVNRTFVGRLVVGPWLGIPATVIGGVREARRDTSVRRTWFVHVAAAVAVGWLVFGVFGIPWWLYLVGYVWGGLAVAYVRSFAEHFPVPEPATRCAMVRSNAVMSLLFMNVNHHHTHHSLPGVAWYRLPALSRAMGAVAIAADGAGAYRGYWQIVRRYGVRPLGHPVHPVAEPLPR
;
A
#
# COMPACT_ATOMS: atom_id res chain seq x y z
N MET A 1 -4.93 -14.35 -24.25
CA MET A 1 -5.59 -13.32 -23.42
C MET A 1 -4.80 -12.04 -23.63
N GLY A 2 -5.43 -11.03 -24.25
CA GLY A 2 -4.71 -9.80 -24.60
C GLY A 2 -4.40 -8.96 -23.35
N ARG A 3 -3.38 -8.09 -23.42
CA ARG A 3 -3.08 -7.12 -22.33
C ARG A 3 -4.29 -6.26 -21.94
N ASP A 4 -5.24 -6.08 -22.86
CA ASP A 4 -6.50 -5.33 -22.64
C ASP A 4 -7.59 -6.11 -21.88
N ASP A 5 -7.51 -7.45 -21.81
CA ASP A 5 -8.47 -8.26 -21.04
C ASP A 5 -8.18 -8.20 -19.52
N LEU A 6 -6.98 -7.74 -19.14
CA LEU A 6 -6.46 -7.78 -17.77
C LEU A 6 -6.72 -6.53 -16.93
N ARG A 7 -7.47 -5.56 -17.48
CA ARG A 7 -7.89 -4.31 -16.81
C ARG A 7 -9.41 -4.17 -16.69
N ARG A 8 -10.16 -5.20 -17.07
CA ARG A 8 -11.63 -5.14 -17.08
C ARG A 8 -12.18 -5.39 -15.69
N ALA A 9 -13.17 -4.58 -15.31
CA ALA A 9 -14.04 -4.89 -14.18
C ALA A 9 -14.57 -6.32 -14.31
N PRO A 10 -14.78 -7.05 -13.20
CA PRO A 10 -15.21 -8.42 -13.27
C PRO A 10 -16.59 -8.50 -13.94
N GLU A 11 -16.82 -9.55 -14.73
CA GLU A 11 -18.10 -9.76 -15.43
C GLU A 11 -19.24 -10.08 -14.47
N ARG A 12 -18.92 -10.53 -13.25
CA ARG A 12 -19.86 -10.92 -12.20
C ARG A 12 -19.35 -10.48 -10.84
N THR A 13 -20.27 -10.32 -9.90
CA THR A 13 -19.92 -10.01 -8.50
C THR A 13 -19.08 -11.11 -7.87
N GLU A 14 -17.98 -10.69 -7.24
CA GLU A 14 -17.02 -11.56 -6.58
C GLU A 14 -17.32 -11.65 -5.09
N TRP A 15 -18.15 -12.62 -4.72
CA TRP A 15 -18.57 -12.86 -3.35
C TRP A 15 -17.44 -13.02 -2.32
N PRO A 16 -16.26 -13.61 -2.63
CA PRO A 16 -15.15 -13.65 -1.68
C PRO A 16 -14.71 -12.24 -1.24
N THR A 17 -14.59 -11.31 -2.19
CA THR A 17 -14.18 -9.93 -1.92
C THR A 17 -15.30 -9.14 -1.24
N VAL A 18 -16.57 -9.38 -1.60
CA VAL A 18 -17.72 -8.83 -0.85
C VAL A 18 -17.71 -9.29 0.61
N GLY A 19 -17.43 -10.58 0.87
CA GLY A 19 -17.31 -11.12 2.22
C GLY A 19 -16.22 -10.43 3.03
N VAL A 20 -15.04 -10.21 2.43
CA VAL A 20 -13.95 -9.44 3.06
C VAL A 20 -14.42 -8.01 3.37
N ALA A 21 -15.07 -7.33 2.42
CA ALA A 21 -15.57 -5.98 2.64
C ALA A 21 -16.56 -5.93 3.81
N VAL A 22 -17.53 -6.84 3.88
CA VAL A 22 -18.49 -6.94 4.98
C VAL A 22 -17.78 -7.14 6.33
N VAL A 23 -16.79 -8.04 6.39
CA VAL A 23 -16.03 -8.29 7.62
C VAL A 23 -15.20 -7.08 8.03
N VAL A 24 -14.52 -6.43 7.09
CA VAL A 24 -13.73 -5.22 7.36
C VAL A 24 -14.64 -4.11 7.90
N TRP A 25 -15.78 -3.85 7.26
CA TRP A 25 -16.73 -2.84 7.72
C TRP A 25 -17.38 -3.19 9.06
N GLY A 26 -17.74 -4.46 9.28
CA GLY A 26 -18.21 -4.94 10.57
C GLY A 26 -17.16 -4.80 11.67
N ALA A 27 -15.89 -5.04 11.36
CA ALA A 27 -14.78 -4.86 12.29
C ALA A 27 -14.54 -3.38 12.63
N HIS A 28 -14.75 -2.44 11.71
CA HIS A 28 -14.74 -1.01 12.03
C HIS A 28 -15.82 -0.66 13.03
N LEU A 29 -17.06 -1.06 12.75
CA LEU A 29 -18.19 -0.79 13.64
C LEU A 29 -17.93 -1.39 15.02
N ALA A 30 -17.56 -2.67 15.08
CA ALA A 30 -17.27 -3.37 16.32
C ALA A 30 -16.13 -2.71 17.10
N LEU A 31 -15.01 -2.44 16.44
CA LEU A 31 -13.85 -1.86 17.10
C LEU A 31 -14.13 -0.43 17.56
N PHE A 32 -14.85 0.39 16.78
CA PHE A 32 -15.19 1.74 17.19
C PHE A 32 -16.17 1.77 18.36
N THR A 33 -17.15 0.88 18.37
CA THR A 33 -18.15 0.78 19.45
C THR A 33 -17.57 0.21 20.75
N TRP A 34 -16.67 -0.78 20.68
CA TRP A 34 -16.19 -1.50 21.87
C TRP A 34 -14.71 -1.25 22.21
N HIS A 35 -14.09 -0.22 21.63
CA HIS A 35 -12.65 0.06 21.83
C HIS A 35 -12.25 0.25 23.31
N ASP A 36 -13.16 0.78 24.13
CA ASP A 36 -13.01 1.12 25.54
C ASP A 36 -13.18 -0.09 26.48
N THR A 37 -13.76 -1.18 25.99
CA THR A 37 -13.89 -2.45 26.73
C THR A 37 -12.58 -3.26 26.76
N MET A 38 -11.60 -2.88 25.94
CA MET A 38 -10.31 -3.56 25.80
C MET A 38 -9.16 -2.71 26.34
N PRO A 39 -8.08 -3.33 26.85
CA PRO A 39 -6.87 -2.60 27.19
C PRO A 39 -6.32 -1.86 25.96
N TRP A 40 -5.91 -0.60 26.16
CA TRP A 40 -5.44 0.25 25.05
C TRP A 40 -4.34 -0.38 24.17
N PRO A 41 -3.39 -1.22 24.66
CA PRO A 41 -2.41 -1.83 23.76
C PRO A 41 -3.05 -2.81 22.77
N LEU A 42 -4.05 -3.57 23.20
CA LEU A 42 -4.78 -4.49 22.34
C LEU A 42 -5.60 -3.72 21.31
N THR A 43 -6.31 -2.68 21.74
CA THR A 43 -7.05 -1.78 20.86
C THR A 43 -6.13 -1.13 19.81
N MET A 44 -4.92 -0.71 20.20
CA MET A 44 -3.94 -0.13 19.29
C MET A 44 -3.48 -1.11 18.21
N VAL A 45 -3.20 -2.36 18.60
CA VAL A 45 -2.82 -3.42 17.64
C VAL A 45 -3.99 -3.77 16.73
N ALA A 46 -5.20 -3.88 17.28
CA ALA A 46 -6.41 -4.14 16.49
C ALA A 46 -6.64 -3.03 15.46
N PHE A 47 -6.46 -1.76 15.83
CA PHE A 47 -6.53 -0.65 14.90
C PHE A 47 -5.46 -0.72 13.82
N ALA A 48 -4.21 -1.08 14.16
CA ALA A 48 -3.15 -1.22 13.18
C ALA A 48 -3.46 -2.32 12.15
N VAL A 49 -3.91 -3.49 12.61
CA VAL A 49 -4.29 -4.59 11.71
C VAL A 49 -5.48 -4.20 10.85
N LEU A 50 -6.52 -3.59 11.44
CA LEU A 50 -7.71 -3.17 10.69
C LEU A 50 -7.40 -2.09 9.65
N GLY A 51 -6.59 -1.10 9.99
CA GLY A 51 -6.15 -0.06 9.07
C GLY A 51 -5.35 -0.62 7.89
N GLY A 52 -4.42 -1.54 8.15
CA GLY A 52 -3.67 -2.23 7.10
C GLY A 52 -4.55 -3.13 6.22
N TRP A 53 -5.55 -3.79 6.82
CA TRP A 53 -6.50 -4.61 6.07
C TRP A 53 -7.42 -3.75 5.19
N TYR A 54 -7.90 -2.62 5.71
CA TYR A 54 -8.67 -1.65 4.94
C TYR A 54 -7.86 -1.08 3.77
N MET A 55 -6.56 -0.80 3.95
CA MET A 55 -5.68 -0.40 2.84
C MET A 55 -5.53 -1.51 1.79
N SER A 56 -5.51 -2.78 2.20
CA SER A 56 -5.48 -3.91 1.26
C SER A 56 -6.82 -4.05 0.50
N LEU A 57 -7.94 -3.79 1.17
CA LEU A 57 -9.25 -3.70 0.51
C LEU A 57 -9.32 -2.52 -0.46
N GLN A 58 -8.79 -1.34 -0.09
CA GLN A 58 -8.66 -0.20 -0.99
C GLN A 58 -7.84 -0.54 -2.23
N HIS A 59 -6.74 -1.27 -2.05
CA HIS A 59 -5.92 -1.76 -3.15
C HIS A 59 -6.69 -2.72 -4.07
N GLU A 60 -7.49 -3.63 -3.54
CA GLU A 60 -8.29 -4.53 -4.36
C GLU A 60 -9.38 -3.77 -5.13
N THR A 61 -10.08 -2.82 -4.50
CA THR A 61 -11.18 -2.11 -5.15
C THR A 61 -10.72 -1.07 -6.18
N LEU A 62 -9.52 -0.51 -6.03
CA LEU A 62 -8.95 0.39 -7.04
C LEU A 62 -8.62 -0.33 -8.36
N HIS A 63 -8.48 -1.66 -8.33
CA HIS A 63 -8.33 -2.53 -9.53
C HIS A 63 -9.68 -2.91 -10.14
N GLY A 64 -10.79 -2.40 -9.61
CA GLY A 64 -12.12 -2.60 -10.17
C GLY A 64 -12.89 -3.79 -9.61
N HIS A 65 -12.51 -4.31 -8.45
CA HIS A 65 -13.23 -5.35 -7.72
C HIS A 65 -14.19 -4.75 -6.66
N PRO A 66 -15.25 -5.45 -6.23
CA PRO A 66 -15.63 -6.83 -6.57
C PRO A 66 -16.73 -6.96 -7.63
N SER A 67 -17.23 -5.86 -8.19
CA SER A 67 -18.42 -5.86 -9.04
C SER A 67 -18.15 -5.30 -10.44
N PRO A 68 -19.03 -5.55 -11.42
CA PRO A 68 -18.95 -4.90 -12.74
C PRO A 68 -19.14 -3.38 -12.70
N TRP A 69 -19.53 -2.80 -11.54
CA TRP A 69 -19.89 -1.39 -11.41
C TRP A 69 -18.79 -0.60 -10.68
N PRO A 70 -17.99 0.22 -11.40
CA PRO A 70 -16.87 0.95 -10.81
C PRO A 70 -17.25 1.88 -9.65
N VAL A 71 -18.46 2.45 -9.68
CA VAL A 71 -18.97 3.32 -8.62
C VAL A 71 -19.19 2.54 -7.32
N LEU A 72 -19.75 1.33 -7.40
CA LEU A 72 -19.94 0.47 -6.23
C LEU A 72 -18.59 0.05 -5.64
N ASN A 73 -17.64 -0.34 -6.50
CA ASN A 73 -16.29 -0.72 -6.08
C ASN A 73 -15.57 0.42 -5.34
N ALA A 74 -15.65 1.63 -5.90
CA ALA A 74 -15.11 2.82 -5.24
C ALA A 74 -15.78 3.08 -3.89
N ALA A 75 -17.11 2.98 -3.81
CA ALA A 75 -17.86 3.26 -2.58
C ALA A 75 -17.44 2.36 -1.39
N ILE A 76 -17.05 1.09 -1.65
CA ILE A 76 -16.60 0.15 -0.62
C ILE A 76 -15.39 0.66 0.16
N ALA A 77 -14.50 1.44 -0.49
CA ALA A 77 -13.20 1.79 0.08
C ALA A 77 -12.88 3.29 -0.02
N TRP A 78 -13.86 4.12 -0.39
CA TRP A 78 -13.71 5.56 -0.55
C TRP A 78 -13.61 6.31 0.78
N VAL A 79 -14.20 5.77 1.86
CA VAL A 79 -14.25 6.46 3.16
C VAL A 79 -12.83 6.65 3.70
N PRO A 80 -12.42 7.89 4.04
CA PRO A 80 -11.03 8.21 4.35
C PRO A 80 -10.71 7.92 5.81
N TRP A 81 -10.84 6.67 6.26
CA TRP A 81 -10.49 6.28 7.64
C TRP A 81 -9.03 6.61 7.99
N SER A 82 -8.11 6.53 7.02
CA SER A 82 -6.70 6.91 7.22
C SER A 82 -6.49 8.42 7.33
N LEU A 83 -7.50 9.26 7.03
CA LEU A 83 -7.47 10.73 7.04
C LEU A 83 -6.55 11.41 6.01
N TRP A 84 -5.47 10.77 5.56
CA TRP A 84 -4.44 11.42 4.74
C TRP A 84 -4.46 11.06 3.25
N LEU A 85 -5.10 9.95 2.87
CA LEU A 85 -5.02 9.39 1.51
C LEU A 85 -6.38 9.46 0.78
N PRO A 86 -6.56 10.36 -0.20
CA PRO A 86 -7.74 10.34 -1.06
C PRO A 86 -7.76 9.08 -1.93
N PHE A 87 -8.86 8.33 -1.91
CA PHE A 87 -9.00 7.08 -2.66
C PHE A 87 -8.69 7.23 -4.16
N ARG A 88 -9.15 8.33 -4.79
CA ARG A 88 -8.86 8.59 -6.20
C ARG A 88 -7.37 8.87 -6.46
N VAL A 89 -6.71 9.61 -5.57
CA VAL A 89 -5.25 9.85 -5.67
C VAL A 89 -4.51 8.54 -5.54
N TYR A 90 -4.93 7.67 -4.62
CA TYR A 90 -4.35 6.34 -4.47
C TYR A 90 -4.53 5.50 -5.74
N ARG A 91 -5.77 5.39 -6.24
CA ARG A 91 -6.09 4.66 -7.47
C ARG A 91 -5.27 5.14 -8.65
N ASP A 92 -5.32 6.44 -8.95
CA ASP A 92 -4.70 6.99 -10.15
C ASP A 92 -3.16 6.84 -10.08
N SER A 93 -2.57 7.03 -8.88
CA SER A 93 -1.14 6.79 -8.64
C SER A 93 -0.75 5.33 -8.73
N HIS A 94 -1.56 4.41 -8.21
CA HIS A 94 -1.25 2.98 -8.20
C HIS A 94 -1.46 2.35 -9.58
N LEU A 95 -2.46 2.78 -10.34
CA LEU A 95 -2.61 2.35 -11.73
C LEU A 95 -1.44 2.84 -12.59
N LEU A 96 -0.94 4.06 -12.37
CA LEU A 96 0.29 4.53 -13.01
C LEU A 96 1.48 3.63 -12.66
N HIS A 97 1.60 3.20 -11.40
CA HIS A 97 2.67 2.30 -10.94
C HIS A 97 2.73 0.96 -11.70
N HIS A 98 1.59 0.44 -12.18
CA HIS A 98 1.57 -0.77 -13.03
C HIS A 98 2.04 -0.54 -14.47
N ASP A 99 2.05 0.71 -14.92
CA ASP A 99 2.27 1.09 -16.32
C ASP A 99 3.67 1.68 -16.58
N ILE A 100 4.45 1.88 -15.53
CA ILE A 100 5.74 2.57 -15.55
C ILE A 100 6.88 1.63 -15.16
N ASP A 101 8.09 2.15 -15.30
CA ASP A 101 9.27 1.38 -14.89
C ASP A 101 9.43 1.36 -13.36
N LEU A 102 9.26 0.17 -12.78
CA LEU A 102 9.29 -0.05 -11.33
C LEU A 102 10.63 0.38 -10.74
N THR A 103 10.59 0.82 -9.48
CA THR A 103 11.72 1.27 -8.66
C THR A 103 12.37 2.60 -9.05
N LEU A 104 12.09 3.14 -10.24
CA LEU A 104 12.73 4.36 -10.74
C LEU A 104 12.22 5.61 -9.99
N PRO A 105 13.09 6.33 -9.24
CA PRO A 105 12.66 7.45 -8.42
C PRO A 105 12.13 8.62 -9.25
N GLY A 106 10.94 9.12 -8.91
CA GLY A 106 10.29 10.22 -9.62
C GLY A 106 9.47 9.80 -10.83
N VAL A 107 9.53 8.52 -11.21
CA VAL A 107 8.67 7.89 -12.23
C VAL A 107 7.73 6.91 -11.54
N ASP A 108 8.28 6.02 -10.73
CA ASP A 108 7.52 5.12 -9.88
C ASP A 108 7.04 5.86 -8.61
N PRO A 109 5.71 6.05 -8.44
CA PRO A 109 5.18 6.75 -7.29
C PRO A 109 5.28 5.94 -5.98
N GLU A 110 5.52 4.63 -6.06
CA GLU A 110 5.71 3.75 -4.89
C GLU A 110 7.19 3.49 -4.59
N SER A 111 8.11 4.05 -5.39
CA SER A 111 9.54 3.90 -5.17
C SER A 111 10.02 4.64 -3.94
N PHE A 112 10.79 3.91 -3.12
CA PHE A 112 11.51 4.47 -1.99
C PHE A 112 12.98 4.72 -2.24
N TYR A 113 13.42 4.53 -3.48
CA TYR A 113 14.76 4.92 -3.90
C TYR A 113 14.83 6.43 -4.12
N VAL A 114 16.05 6.93 -4.21
CA VAL A 114 16.32 8.32 -4.60
C VAL A 114 17.32 8.34 -5.74
N SER A 115 17.25 9.36 -6.59
CA SER A 115 18.24 9.53 -7.65
C SER A 115 19.61 9.93 -7.07
N PRO A 116 20.72 9.64 -7.76
CA PRO A 116 22.06 10.06 -7.35
C PRO A 116 22.13 11.57 -7.08
N ALA A 117 21.59 12.38 -8.00
CA ALA A 117 21.56 13.83 -7.85
C ALA A 117 20.78 14.30 -6.61
N ALA A 118 19.66 13.64 -6.28
CA ALA A 118 18.92 13.95 -5.07
C ALA A 118 19.71 13.57 -3.80
N TRP A 119 20.40 12.43 -3.83
CA TRP A 119 21.25 11.96 -2.74
C TRP A 119 22.42 12.90 -2.46
N ASP A 120 23.09 13.39 -3.50
CA ASP A 120 24.22 14.31 -3.38
C ASP A 120 23.82 15.62 -2.71
N ARG A 121 22.60 16.11 -2.97
CA ARG A 121 22.03 17.30 -2.31
C ARG A 121 21.50 17.04 -0.89
N MET A 122 21.40 15.78 -0.44
CA MET A 122 20.91 15.48 0.91
C MET A 122 22.00 15.61 1.97
N GLY A 123 21.69 16.34 3.05
CA GLY A 123 22.51 16.35 4.26
C GLY A 123 22.49 15.02 5.02
N ARG A 124 23.41 14.88 5.99
CA ARG A 124 23.66 13.63 6.75
C ARG A 124 22.39 13.03 7.39
N VAL A 125 21.55 13.86 8.00
CA VAL A 125 20.31 13.42 8.67
C VAL A 125 19.34 12.78 7.67
N ARG A 126 19.09 13.42 6.52
CA ARG A 126 18.19 12.88 5.49
C ARG A 126 18.72 11.58 4.91
N ARG A 127 20.03 11.48 4.69
CA ARG A 127 20.67 10.23 4.25
C ARG A 127 20.52 9.12 5.30
N ALA A 128 20.70 9.43 6.58
CA ALA A 128 20.49 8.48 7.67
C ALA A 128 19.04 7.98 7.74
N VAL A 129 18.05 8.87 7.63
CA VAL A 129 16.63 8.49 7.56
C VAL A 129 16.36 7.56 6.38
N ARG A 130 16.94 7.83 5.19
CA ARG A 130 16.81 6.95 4.03
C ARG A 130 17.42 5.57 4.27
N TRP A 131 18.57 5.49 4.93
CA TRP A 131 19.17 4.21 5.34
C TRP A 131 18.31 3.44 6.34
N VAL A 132 17.81 4.11 7.39
CA VAL A 132 16.91 3.49 8.37
C VAL A 132 15.66 2.94 7.68
N ASN A 133 15.08 3.70 6.75
CA ASN A 133 13.93 3.30 5.94
C ASN A 133 14.20 2.09 5.03
N ARG A 134 15.47 1.76 4.73
CA ARG A 134 15.84 0.53 4.01
C ARG A 134 15.89 -0.70 4.94
N THR A 135 15.79 -0.55 6.25
CA THR A 135 15.62 -1.68 7.19
C THR A 135 14.14 -1.96 7.40
N PHE A 136 13.78 -3.21 7.72
CA PHE A 136 12.39 -3.60 7.92
C PHE A 136 11.78 -2.86 9.11
N VAL A 137 12.41 -2.90 10.29
CA VAL A 137 11.89 -2.20 11.48
C VAL A 137 11.89 -0.69 11.26
N GLY A 138 12.96 -0.16 10.68
CA GLY A 138 13.04 1.26 10.37
C GLY A 138 11.93 1.70 9.42
N ARG A 139 11.60 0.91 8.39
CA ARG A 139 10.47 1.18 7.48
C ARG A 139 9.14 1.32 8.23
N LEU A 140 8.85 0.40 9.15
CA LEU A 140 7.61 0.44 9.91
C LEU A 140 7.51 1.72 10.76
N VAL A 141 8.66 2.19 11.27
CA VAL A 141 8.71 3.36 12.15
C VAL A 141 8.76 4.69 11.38
N VAL A 142 9.73 4.82 10.47
CA VAL A 142 10.01 6.07 9.73
C VAL A 142 9.27 6.19 8.42
N GLY A 143 8.84 5.06 7.83
CA GLY A 143 8.14 5.02 6.55
C GLY A 143 6.91 5.92 6.54
N PRO A 144 6.00 5.86 7.54
CA PRO A 144 4.83 6.73 7.58
C PRO A 144 5.17 8.23 7.58
N TRP A 145 6.25 8.61 8.27
CA TRP A 145 6.77 9.99 8.28
C TRP A 145 7.38 10.44 6.95
N LEU A 146 7.68 9.49 6.05
CA LEU A 146 8.13 9.78 4.70
C LEU A 146 6.97 9.74 3.69
N GLY A 147 6.12 8.71 3.76
CA GLY A 147 5.04 8.45 2.82
C GLY A 147 3.92 9.48 2.93
N ILE A 148 3.38 9.69 4.14
CA ILE A 148 2.22 10.58 4.33
C ILE A 148 2.54 12.01 3.87
N PRO A 149 3.65 12.65 4.31
CA PRO A 149 3.96 14.00 3.84
C PRO A 149 4.28 14.04 2.35
N ALA A 150 4.93 13.02 1.78
CA ALA A 150 5.21 12.98 0.35
C ALA A 150 3.91 12.98 -0.47
N THR A 151 2.92 12.16 -0.10
CA THR A 151 1.61 12.13 -0.76
C THR A 151 0.85 13.43 -0.60
N VAL A 152 0.79 13.99 0.62
CA VAL A 152 0.05 15.25 0.87
C VAL A 152 0.70 16.43 0.14
N ILE A 153 2.02 16.60 0.25
CA ILE A 153 2.74 17.70 -0.41
C ILE A 153 2.66 17.55 -1.94
N GLY A 154 2.83 16.33 -2.47
CA GLY A 154 2.68 16.05 -3.89
C GLY A 154 1.27 16.39 -4.38
N GLY A 155 0.25 15.93 -3.67
CA GLY A 155 -1.14 16.20 -3.98
C GLY A 155 -1.51 17.69 -3.92
N VAL A 156 -1.00 18.45 -2.95
CA VAL A 156 -1.21 19.90 -2.87
C VAL A 156 -0.54 20.62 -4.03
N ARG A 157 0.67 20.21 -4.43
CA ARG A 157 1.36 20.79 -5.60
C ARG A 157 0.57 20.54 -6.87
N GLU A 158 0.03 19.34 -7.04
CA GLU A 158 -0.78 18.98 -8.20
C GLU A 158 -2.13 19.70 -8.21
N ALA A 159 -2.80 19.82 -7.05
CA ALA A 159 -4.05 20.56 -6.91
C ALA A 159 -3.95 22.06 -7.26
N ARG A 160 -2.74 22.65 -7.23
CA ARG A 160 -2.51 24.03 -7.69
C ARG A 160 -2.56 24.16 -9.22
N ARG A 161 -2.35 23.06 -9.94
CA ARG A 161 -2.27 23.01 -11.41
C ARG A 161 -3.49 22.35 -12.02
N ASP A 162 -4.04 21.33 -11.37
CA ASP A 162 -5.20 20.57 -11.83
C ASP A 162 -6.43 20.78 -10.92
N THR A 163 -7.50 21.33 -11.51
CA THR A 163 -8.79 21.56 -10.85
C THR A 163 -9.49 20.26 -10.43
N SER A 164 -9.34 19.18 -11.18
CA SER A 164 -9.88 17.84 -10.87
C SER A 164 -9.24 17.28 -9.60
N VAL A 165 -7.92 17.40 -9.50
CA VAL A 165 -7.16 16.99 -8.31
C VAL A 165 -7.51 17.89 -7.13
N ARG A 166 -7.64 19.21 -7.33
CA ARG A 166 -8.10 20.14 -6.30
C ARG A 166 -9.47 19.77 -5.72
N ARG A 167 -10.44 19.45 -6.58
CA ARG A 167 -11.77 18.99 -6.15
C ARG A 167 -11.68 17.69 -5.36
N THR A 168 -10.84 16.75 -5.81
CA THR A 168 -10.60 15.48 -5.11
C THR A 168 -10.09 15.70 -3.68
N TRP A 169 -9.11 16.59 -3.51
CA TRP A 169 -8.59 16.95 -2.18
C TRP A 169 -9.62 17.69 -1.32
N PHE A 170 -10.38 18.62 -1.90
CA PHE A 170 -11.44 19.32 -1.16
C PHE A 170 -12.49 18.33 -0.60
N VAL A 171 -12.99 17.44 -1.47
CA VAL A 171 -13.95 16.40 -1.08
C VAL A 171 -13.35 15.48 -0.02
N HIS A 172 -12.09 15.08 -0.17
CA HIS A 172 -11.38 14.26 0.81
C HIS A 172 -11.27 14.97 2.17
N VAL A 173 -10.88 16.23 2.21
CA VAL A 173 -10.77 17.00 3.46
C VAL A 173 -12.14 17.12 4.14
N ALA A 174 -13.21 17.42 3.39
CA ALA A 174 -14.56 17.46 3.93
C ALA A 174 -14.98 16.10 4.52
N ALA A 175 -14.73 15.00 3.81
CA ALA A 175 -15.01 13.65 4.28
C ALA A 175 -14.13 13.25 5.49
N ALA A 176 -12.85 13.64 5.52
CA ALA A 176 -11.95 13.38 6.62
C ALA A 176 -12.34 14.17 7.89
N VAL A 177 -12.87 15.39 7.74
CA VAL A 177 -13.44 16.16 8.86
C VAL A 177 -14.68 15.46 9.41
N ALA A 178 -15.58 14.99 8.54
CA ALA A 178 -16.76 14.23 8.97
C ALA A 178 -16.39 12.91 9.66
N VAL A 179 -15.41 12.18 9.12
CA VAL A 179 -14.84 10.97 9.75
C VAL A 179 -14.19 11.31 11.09
N GLY A 180 -13.44 12.40 11.19
CA GLY A 180 -12.83 12.84 12.44
C GLY A 180 -13.88 13.17 13.50
N TRP A 181 -14.95 13.88 13.13
CA TRP A 181 -16.08 14.13 14.03
C TRP A 181 -16.76 12.83 14.48
N LEU A 182 -16.97 11.88 13.56
CA LEU A 182 -17.55 10.58 13.88
C LEU A 182 -16.66 9.79 14.85
N VAL A 183 -15.37 9.65 14.55
CA VAL A 183 -14.40 8.87 15.35
C VAL A 183 -14.16 9.50 16.72
N PHE A 184 -13.90 10.80 16.78
CA PHE A 184 -13.49 11.48 18.01
C PHE A 184 -14.67 12.05 18.81
N GLY A 185 -15.72 12.51 18.13
CA GLY A 185 -16.88 13.14 18.76
C GLY A 185 -17.99 12.14 19.10
N VAL A 186 -18.36 11.28 18.15
CA VAL A 186 -19.48 10.33 18.34
C VAL A 186 -19.01 9.06 19.04
N PHE A 187 -17.97 8.40 18.51
CA PHE A 187 -17.43 7.18 19.12
C PHE A 187 -16.52 7.46 20.32
N GLY A 188 -16.03 8.69 20.49
CA GLY A 188 -15.18 9.06 21.64
C GLY A 188 -13.79 8.40 21.65
N ILE A 189 -13.31 7.89 20.52
CA ILE A 189 -12.02 7.20 20.44
C ILE A 189 -10.89 8.19 20.77
N PRO A 190 -9.96 7.88 21.69
CA PRO A 190 -8.83 8.76 21.98
C PRO A 190 -8.00 9.05 20.72
N TRP A 191 -7.75 10.33 20.43
CA TRP A 191 -7.09 10.76 19.19
C TRP A 191 -5.74 10.06 18.98
N TRP A 192 -4.93 9.88 20.02
CA TRP A 192 -3.61 9.25 19.92
C TRP A 192 -3.73 7.77 19.58
N LEU A 193 -4.75 7.09 20.09
CA LEU A 193 -4.98 5.67 19.86
C LEU A 193 -5.37 5.42 18.39
N TYR A 194 -6.20 6.31 17.83
CA TYR A 194 -6.56 6.27 16.41
C TYR A 194 -5.39 6.68 15.50
N LEU A 195 -4.69 7.78 15.80
CA LEU A 195 -3.60 8.25 14.94
C LEU A 195 -2.39 7.31 14.96
N VAL A 196 -2.00 6.79 16.13
CA VAL A 196 -0.87 5.87 16.25
C VAL A 196 -1.27 4.45 15.85
N GLY A 197 -2.42 3.96 16.33
CA GLY A 197 -2.90 2.62 16.02
C GLY A 197 -3.39 2.50 14.59
N TYR A 198 -4.43 3.23 14.21
CA TYR A 198 -5.11 3.05 12.93
C TYR A 198 -4.36 3.69 11.77
N VAL A 199 -4.01 4.98 11.89
CA VAL A 199 -3.42 5.73 10.77
C VAL A 199 -1.96 5.33 10.54
N TRP A 200 -1.12 5.46 11.57
CA TRP A 200 0.30 5.13 11.47
C TRP A 200 0.54 3.62 11.46
N GLY A 201 -0.07 2.89 12.41
CA GLY A 201 0.05 1.45 12.51
C GLY A 201 -0.55 0.73 11.30
N GLY A 202 -1.66 1.20 10.74
CA GLY A 202 -2.23 0.66 9.50
C GLY A 202 -1.29 0.78 8.31
N LEU A 203 -0.67 1.95 8.13
CA LEU A 203 0.33 2.15 7.08
C LEU A 203 1.60 1.31 7.35
N ALA A 204 2.02 1.16 8.61
CA ALA A 204 3.11 0.26 8.97
C ALA A 204 2.78 -1.19 8.61
N VAL A 205 1.56 -1.67 8.89
CA VAL A 205 1.11 -3.00 8.47
C VAL A 205 1.14 -3.15 6.95
N ALA A 206 0.69 -2.14 6.19
CA ALA A 206 0.81 -2.14 4.74
C ALA A 206 2.28 -2.22 4.27
N TYR A 207 3.20 -1.56 4.97
CA TYR A 207 4.63 -1.65 4.67
C TYR A 207 5.27 -3.01 5.00
N VAL A 208 4.68 -3.83 5.87
CA VAL A 208 5.13 -5.22 6.02
C VAL A 208 5.03 -5.95 4.68
N ARG A 209 3.94 -5.71 3.95
CA ARG A 209 3.71 -6.25 2.61
C ARG A 209 4.72 -5.69 1.61
N SER A 210 4.77 -4.36 1.48
CA SER A 210 5.51 -3.69 0.41
C SER A 210 7.01 -3.49 0.61
N PHE A 211 7.54 -3.81 1.80
CA PHE A 211 8.95 -3.56 2.11
C PHE A 211 9.94 -4.19 1.11
N ALA A 212 9.68 -5.43 0.69
CA ALA A 212 10.55 -6.18 -0.21
C ALA A 212 9.89 -6.49 -1.56
N GLU A 213 8.77 -5.84 -1.89
CA GLU A 213 7.99 -6.10 -3.11
C GLU A 213 8.76 -5.74 -4.38
N HIS A 214 9.61 -4.70 -4.37
CA HIS A 214 10.39 -4.28 -5.53
C HIS A 214 11.88 -4.14 -5.28
N PHE A 215 12.69 -4.60 -6.24
CA PHE A 215 14.14 -4.45 -6.23
C PHE A 215 14.69 -4.04 -7.61
N PRO A 216 15.63 -3.09 -7.69
CA PRO A 216 16.11 -2.51 -8.93
C PRO A 216 17.17 -3.42 -9.57
N VAL A 217 16.70 -4.53 -10.12
CA VAL A 217 17.51 -5.43 -10.96
C VAL A 217 17.45 -4.98 -12.43
N PRO A 218 18.46 -5.27 -13.27
CA PRO A 218 18.47 -4.83 -14.67
C PRO A 218 17.24 -5.30 -15.45
N GLU A 219 16.86 -6.57 -15.31
CA GLU A 219 15.74 -7.18 -16.03
C GLU A 219 14.37 -6.76 -15.45
N PRO A 220 13.56 -5.94 -16.15
CA PRO A 220 12.31 -5.40 -15.61
C PRO A 220 11.30 -6.46 -15.19
N ALA A 221 11.23 -7.59 -15.91
CA ALA A 221 10.29 -8.67 -15.60
C ALA A 221 10.54 -9.32 -14.22
N THR A 222 11.74 -9.18 -13.66
CA THR A 222 12.15 -9.79 -12.39
C THR A 222 12.23 -8.78 -11.23
N ARG A 223 11.76 -7.54 -11.42
CA ARG A 223 11.79 -6.48 -10.39
C ARG A 223 10.77 -6.66 -9.26
N CYS A 224 9.82 -7.57 -9.41
CA CYS A 224 8.82 -7.89 -8.39
C CYS A 224 9.21 -9.15 -7.62
N ALA A 225 9.27 -9.04 -6.30
CA ALA A 225 9.50 -10.18 -5.43
C ALA A 225 8.23 -11.01 -5.22
N MET A 226 8.41 -12.17 -4.61
CA MET A 226 7.34 -13.07 -4.19
C MET A 226 7.53 -13.43 -2.73
N VAL A 227 6.48 -13.38 -1.92
CA VAL A 227 6.52 -13.81 -0.51
C VAL A 227 5.50 -14.92 -0.33
N ARG A 228 5.96 -16.14 -0.04
CA ARG A 228 5.07 -17.22 0.42
C ARG A 228 4.50 -16.83 1.78
N SER A 229 3.24 -17.13 2.01
CA SER A 229 2.52 -16.63 3.19
C SER A 229 1.61 -17.71 3.78
N ASN A 230 1.17 -17.49 5.02
CA ASN A 230 0.15 -18.31 5.67
C ASN A 230 -1.24 -17.70 5.44
N ALA A 231 -2.30 -18.42 5.78
CA ALA A 231 -3.68 -17.99 5.51
C ALA A 231 -4.02 -16.61 6.13
N VAL A 232 -3.51 -16.31 7.33
CA VAL A 232 -3.78 -15.04 8.02
C VAL A 232 -3.18 -13.87 7.26
N MET A 233 -1.89 -13.96 6.93
CA MET A 233 -1.17 -12.90 6.23
C MET A 233 -1.63 -12.78 4.77
N SER A 234 -1.97 -13.91 4.13
CA SER A 234 -2.60 -13.94 2.80
C SER A 234 -3.96 -13.24 2.79
N LEU A 235 -4.79 -13.41 3.83
CA LEU A 235 -6.06 -12.70 3.93
C LEU A 235 -5.86 -11.20 4.22
N LEU A 236 -4.98 -10.88 5.17
CA LEU A 236 -4.67 -9.51 5.58
C LEU A 236 -4.21 -8.65 4.39
N PHE A 237 -3.36 -9.22 3.54
CA PHE A 237 -2.82 -8.55 2.35
C PHE A 237 -3.52 -8.90 1.06
N MET A 238 -4.66 -9.61 1.15
CA MET A 238 -5.46 -10.04 0.01
C MET A 238 -4.57 -10.63 -1.09
N ASN A 239 -3.75 -11.63 -0.73
CA ASN A 239 -2.82 -12.35 -1.60
C ASN A 239 -1.86 -11.49 -2.47
N VAL A 240 -1.75 -10.18 -2.26
CA VAL A 240 -0.84 -9.31 -3.03
C VAL A 240 0.63 -9.65 -2.74
N ASN A 241 0.91 -10.44 -1.70
CA ASN A 241 2.21 -11.10 -1.51
C ASN A 241 2.64 -11.98 -2.71
N HIS A 242 1.72 -12.30 -3.63
CA HIS A 242 2.00 -12.81 -4.98
C HIS A 242 2.32 -11.68 -5.98
N HIS A 243 3.20 -10.77 -5.59
CA HIS A 243 3.32 -9.45 -6.19
C HIS A 243 3.74 -9.45 -7.67
N HIS A 244 4.66 -10.35 -8.07
CA HIS A 244 4.99 -10.52 -9.49
C HIS A 244 3.77 -10.87 -10.34
N THR A 245 2.94 -11.80 -9.87
CA THR A 245 1.70 -12.19 -10.56
C THR A 245 0.71 -11.05 -10.60
N HIS A 246 0.58 -10.30 -9.49
CA HIS A 246 -0.28 -9.13 -9.43
C HIS A 246 0.13 -8.07 -10.47
N HIS A 247 1.41 -7.72 -10.54
CA HIS A 247 1.92 -6.79 -11.56
C HIS A 247 1.74 -7.27 -13.00
N SER A 248 1.85 -8.58 -13.21
CA SER A 248 1.66 -9.15 -14.55
C SER A 248 0.19 -9.15 -14.97
N LEU A 249 -0.74 -9.28 -14.01
CA LEU A 249 -2.18 -9.45 -14.22
C LEU A 249 -2.97 -8.58 -13.20
N PRO A 250 -2.91 -7.24 -13.28
CA PRO A 250 -3.40 -6.35 -12.21
C PRO A 250 -4.91 -6.43 -11.94
N GLY A 251 -5.74 -6.69 -12.97
CA GLY A 251 -7.19 -6.83 -12.81
C GLY A 251 -7.67 -8.23 -12.39
N VAL A 252 -6.75 -9.10 -11.94
CA VAL A 252 -7.14 -10.40 -11.38
C VAL A 252 -7.42 -10.28 -9.90
N ALA A 253 -8.59 -10.75 -9.49
CA ALA A 253 -8.98 -10.73 -8.10
C ALA A 253 -8.04 -11.54 -7.20
N TRP A 254 -7.84 -11.02 -5.98
CA TRP A 254 -6.86 -11.51 -5.03
C TRP A 254 -6.90 -13.03 -4.77
N TYR A 255 -8.09 -13.62 -4.67
CA TYR A 255 -8.26 -15.03 -4.33
C TYR A 255 -7.81 -15.97 -5.46
N ARG A 256 -7.60 -15.45 -6.69
CA ARG A 256 -7.11 -16.22 -7.85
C ARG A 256 -5.59 -16.12 -8.03
N LEU A 257 -4.95 -15.09 -7.45
CA LEU A 257 -3.50 -14.86 -7.55
C LEU A 257 -2.66 -16.10 -7.19
N PRO A 258 -2.94 -16.87 -6.12
CA PRO A 258 -2.09 -18.00 -5.76
C PRO A 258 -2.06 -19.10 -6.83
N ALA A 259 -3.19 -19.37 -7.50
CA ALA A 259 -3.28 -20.40 -8.53
C ALA A 259 -2.54 -19.96 -9.81
N LEU A 260 -2.74 -18.72 -10.24
CA LEU A 260 -2.06 -18.16 -11.41
C LEU A 260 -0.56 -18.02 -11.18
N SER A 261 -0.16 -17.65 -9.96
CA SER A 261 1.24 -17.57 -9.57
C SER A 261 1.97 -18.89 -9.74
N ARG A 262 1.32 -20.02 -9.43
CA ARG A 262 1.86 -21.36 -9.71
C ARG A 262 1.91 -21.65 -11.20
N ALA A 263 0.83 -21.36 -11.93
CA ALA A 263 0.75 -21.60 -13.38
C ALA A 263 1.81 -20.83 -14.18
N MET A 264 2.14 -19.62 -13.74
CA MET A 264 3.14 -18.75 -14.38
C MET A 264 4.59 -19.06 -13.96
N GLY A 265 4.81 -19.96 -12.99
CA GLY A 265 6.14 -20.17 -12.43
C GLY A 265 6.71 -18.92 -11.74
N ALA A 266 5.86 -18.03 -11.22
CA ALA A 266 6.24 -16.70 -10.71
C ALA A 266 7.30 -16.74 -9.59
N VAL A 267 7.38 -17.85 -8.84
CA VAL A 267 8.42 -18.04 -7.81
C VAL A 267 9.81 -18.13 -8.44
N ALA A 268 9.97 -18.82 -9.56
CA ALA A 268 11.25 -18.93 -10.26
C ALA A 268 11.65 -17.57 -10.84
N ILE A 269 10.73 -16.91 -11.54
CA ILE A 269 10.94 -15.57 -12.11
C ILE A 269 11.37 -14.56 -11.05
N ALA A 270 10.67 -14.54 -9.90
CA ALA A 270 11.03 -13.64 -8.80
C ALA A 270 12.38 -14.02 -8.18
N ALA A 271 12.73 -15.30 -8.10
CA ALA A 271 14.01 -15.75 -7.54
C ALA A 271 15.23 -15.28 -8.36
N ASP A 272 15.06 -15.11 -9.68
CA ASP A 272 16.12 -14.63 -10.59
C ASP A 272 16.41 -13.12 -10.44
N GLY A 273 15.56 -12.37 -9.74
CA GLY A 273 15.72 -10.92 -9.54
C GLY A 273 15.44 -10.45 -8.11
N ALA A 274 14.28 -9.85 -7.89
CA ALA A 274 13.93 -9.17 -6.64
C ALA A 274 13.77 -10.09 -5.41
N GLY A 275 13.60 -11.39 -5.65
CA GLY A 275 13.70 -12.45 -4.66
C GLY A 275 12.41 -13.22 -4.42
N ALA A 276 12.56 -14.50 -4.06
CA ALA A 276 11.48 -15.36 -3.58
C ALA A 276 11.67 -15.70 -2.10
N TYR A 277 10.79 -15.17 -1.25
CA TYR A 277 10.83 -15.33 0.19
C TYR A 277 9.88 -16.44 0.65
N ARG A 278 10.32 -17.23 1.64
CA ARG A 278 9.55 -18.33 2.26
C ARG A 278 8.48 -17.84 3.25
N GLY A 279 8.53 -16.57 3.64
CA GLY A 279 7.66 -15.97 4.65
C GLY A 279 8.15 -14.59 5.07
N TYR A 280 7.24 -13.78 5.62
CA TYR A 280 7.59 -12.47 6.19
C TYR A 280 8.65 -12.57 7.29
N TRP A 281 8.67 -13.65 8.08
CA TRP A 281 9.73 -13.88 9.06
C TRP A 281 11.14 -14.01 8.47
N GLN A 282 11.27 -14.49 7.23
CA GLN A 282 12.56 -14.49 6.54
C GLN A 282 13.02 -13.06 6.24
N ILE A 283 12.10 -12.19 5.82
CA ILE A 283 12.37 -10.77 5.57
C ILE A 283 12.77 -10.08 6.88
N VAL A 284 12.03 -10.30 7.97
CA VAL A 284 12.37 -9.75 9.30
C VAL A 284 13.75 -10.21 9.76
N ARG A 285 14.08 -11.50 9.64
CA ARG A 285 15.40 -12.01 10.04
C ARG A 285 16.54 -11.44 9.18
N ARG A 286 16.31 -11.28 7.89
CA ARG A 286 17.35 -10.81 6.95
C ARG A 286 17.55 -9.30 7.02
N TYR A 287 16.46 -8.55 7.17
CA TYR A 287 16.44 -7.10 7.00
C TYR A 287 15.92 -6.31 8.21
N GLY A 288 15.65 -6.96 9.35
CA GLY A 288 15.13 -6.33 10.57
C GLY A 288 15.81 -5.01 10.88
N VAL A 289 17.14 -5.04 10.98
CA VAL A 289 18.02 -3.88 11.15
C VAL A 289 19.08 -3.75 10.06
N ARG A 290 19.10 -4.66 9.08
CA ARG A 290 20.02 -4.64 7.94
C ARG A 290 19.30 -4.05 6.72
N PRO A 291 19.91 -3.08 6.00
CA PRO A 291 19.28 -2.50 4.83
C PRO A 291 19.02 -3.54 3.71
N LEU A 292 17.82 -3.49 3.12
CA LEU A 292 17.53 -4.08 1.83
C LEU A 292 18.24 -3.23 0.77
N GLY A 293 19.55 -3.37 0.58
CA GLY A 293 20.31 -2.61 -0.43
C GLY A 293 20.43 -1.10 -0.17
N HIS A 294 21.13 -0.41 -1.08
CA HIS A 294 21.43 1.01 -0.98
C HIS A 294 20.19 1.89 -1.28
N PRO A 295 19.99 3.04 -0.62
CA PRO A 295 18.84 3.91 -0.88
C PRO A 295 18.86 4.60 -2.25
N VAL A 296 20.04 4.75 -2.86
CA VAL A 296 20.19 5.31 -4.21
C VAL A 296 19.88 4.23 -5.24
N HIS A 297 19.04 4.58 -6.21
CA HIS A 297 18.72 3.69 -7.32
C HIS A 297 19.96 3.46 -8.20
N PRO A 298 20.34 2.20 -8.50
CA PRO A 298 21.61 1.89 -9.17
C PRO A 298 21.68 2.38 -10.62
N VAL A 299 20.53 2.55 -11.28
CA VAL A 299 20.40 2.85 -12.72
C VAL A 299 19.63 4.14 -13.01
N ALA A 300 19.30 4.94 -11.99
CA ALA A 300 18.61 6.21 -12.23
C ALA A 300 19.64 7.22 -12.73
N GLU A 301 19.67 7.46 -14.04
CA GLU A 301 20.43 8.59 -14.60
C GLU A 301 19.96 9.91 -13.96
N PRO A 302 20.83 10.94 -13.90
CA PRO A 302 20.40 12.27 -13.50
C PRO A 302 19.26 12.73 -14.42
N LEU A 303 18.09 13.03 -13.86
CA LEU A 303 17.00 13.66 -14.63
C LEU A 303 17.58 14.89 -15.36
N PRO A 304 17.34 15.05 -16.68
CA PRO A 304 17.79 16.23 -17.40
C PRO A 304 17.26 17.49 -16.71
N ARG A 305 18.14 18.48 -16.53
CA ARG A 305 17.83 19.74 -15.88
C ARG A 305 16.83 20.56 -16.68
#